data_AF-A0A7S3BXU4-F1
#
_entry.id   AF-A0A7S3BXU4-F1
#
_cell.length_a   1.000
_cell.length_b   1.000
_cell.length_c   1.000
_cell.angle_alpha   90.00
_cell.angle_beta   90.00
_cell.angle_gamma   90.00
#
_symmetry.space_group_name_H-M   'P 1'
#
loop_
_entity.id
_entity.type
_entity.pdbx_description
1 polymer ?
#
loop_
_entity_poly.entity_id
_entity_poly.type
_entity_poly.pdbx_seq_one_letter_code
_entity_poly.pdbx_strand_id
1 'polypeptide(L)'
;MSASAPVVSRGDSRNGTAVGPFSELGTLQTTDNLRVTAIRPLLPPACVIEEIPAALPVKQLVLKTRCDISAVLQGASDKLVVLVGPCTTHDKSSAMEYAARLVSTAARHAGELIVVMQL
;
A
#
# COMPACT_ATOMS: atom_id res chain seq x y z
N MET A 1 -49.38 -23.79 -21.68
CA MET A 1 -49.24 -22.77 -22.75
C MET A 1 -49.58 -21.44 -22.10
N SER A 2 -48.69 -20.82 -21.33
CA SER A 2 -47.50 -20.05 -21.76
C SER A 2 -47.84 -18.97 -22.79
N ALA A 3 -47.95 -17.72 -22.34
CA ALA A 3 -47.07 -16.64 -22.76
C ALA A 3 -47.50 -15.32 -22.06
N SER A 4 -46.69 -14.89 -21.09
CA SER A 4 -46.70 -13.53 -20.58
C SER A 4 -45.38 -12.89 -21.03
N ALA A 5 -45.44 -11.73 -21.68
CA ALA A 5 -44.28 -11.01 -22.19
C ALA A 5 -44.59 -9.49 -22.22
N PRO A 6 -43.58 -8.61 -22.25
CA PRO A 6 -42.85 -8.18 -21.05
C PRO A 6 -42.83 -6.66 -20.88
N VAL A 7 -42.51 -6.21 -19.66
CA VAL A 7 -42.28 -4.81 -19.30
C VAL A 7 -40.88 -4.34 -19.73
N VAL A 8 -40.88 -3.31 -20.58
CA VAL A 8 -39.93 -2.20 -20.78
C VAL A 8 -38.48 -2.39 -20.30
N SER A 9 -37.56 -2.44 -21.28
CA SER A 9 -36.11 -2.32 -21.13
C SER A 9 -35.70 -0.84 -21.06
N ARG A 10 -34.95 -0.44 -20.02
CA ARG A 10 -34.20 0.83 -20.00
C ARG A 10 -32.71 0.53 -20.24
N GLY A 11 -32.15 1.25 -21.21
CA GLY A 11 -30.85 0.97 -21.81
C GLY A 11 -29.64 1.32 -20.94
N ASP A 12 -28.56 0.58 -21.18
CA ASP A 12 -27.22 0.94 -20.71
C ASP A 12 -26.47 1.59 -21.88
N SER A 13 -26.56 2.92 -21.93
CA SER A 13 -25.64 3.74 -22.68
C SER A 13 -24.34 3.82 -21.88
N ARG A 14 -23.26 3.21 -22.39
CA ARG A 14 -21.87 3.69 -22.23
C ARG A 14 -20.89 2.76 -22.95
N ASN A 15 -20.80 2.93 -24.26
CA ASN A 15 -19.51 2.95 -24.95
C ASN A 15 -19.66 3.88 -26.16
N GLY A 16 -18.99 5.03 -26.08
CA GLY A 16 -19.01 6.05 -27.12
C GLY A 16 -18.45 5.48 -28.42
N THR A 17 -19.25 5.54 -29.47
CA THR A 17 -18.88 5.20 -30.83
C THR A 17 -17.89 6.23 -31.37
N ALA A 18 -16.60 5.88 -31.39
CA ALA A 18 -15.67 6.48 -32.33
C ALA A 18 -15.69 5.61 -33.60
N VAL A 19 -16.55 5.97 -34.56
CA VAL A 19 -16.59 5.34 -35.88
C VAL A 19 -15.46 5.93 -36.71
N GLY A 20 -14.30 5.28 -36.66
CA GLY A 20 -13.16 5.52 -37.56
C GLY A 20 -13.13 4.52 -38.73
N PRO A 21 -12.30 4.73 -39.76
CA PRO A 21 -12.35 4.07 -41.08
C PRO A 21 -11.87 2.60 -41.11
N PHE A 22 -11.95 1.87 -39.99
CA PHE A 22 -11.46 0.49 -39.84
C PHE A 22 -12.55 -0.50 -39.39
N SER A 23 -13.78 -0.31 -39.88
CA SER A 23 -14.93 -1.17 -39.55
C SER A 23 -14.91 -2.57 -40.19
N GLU A 24 -13.90 -2.91 -41.01
CA GLU A 24 -13.76 -4.22 -41.69
C GLU A 24 -12.75 -5.18 -41.03
N LEU A 25 -12.22 -4.88 -39.85
CA LEU A 25 -11.44 -5.84 -39.05
C LEU A 25 -12.36 -6.77 -38.25
N GLY A 26 -13.21 -7.50 -38.97
CA GLY A 26 -14.08 -8.52 -38.40
C GLY A 26 -13.25 -9.58 -37.68
N THR A 27 -13.45 -9.71 -36.36
CA THR A 27 -12.84 -10.74 -35.50
C THR A 27 -11.35 -10.56 -35.17
N LEU A 28 -10.88 -9.34 -34.89
CA LEU A 28 -9.62 -9.21 -34.15
C LEU A 28 -9.78 -9.86 -32.77
N GLN A 29 -9.17 -11.03 -32.59
CA GLN A 29 -8.93 -11.61 -31.28
C GLN A 29 -8.21 -10.55 -30.45
N THR A 30 -8.84 -10.09 -29.37
CA THR A 30 -8.19 -9.16 -28.45
C THR A 30 -6.89 -9.82 -27.97
N THR A 31 -5.75 -9.20 -28.22
CA THR A 31 -4.44 -9.68 -27.75
C THR A 31 -4.14 -9.20 -26.33
N ASP A 32 -4.99 -8.33 -25.80
CA ASP A 32 -4.81 -7.70 -24.50
C ASP A 32 -5.49 -8.52 -23.39
N ASN A 33 -4.86 -8.54 -22.21
CA ASN A 33 -5.36 -9.16 -20.98
C ASN A 33 -5.75 -10.66 -21.09
N LEU A 34 -5.18 -11.38 -22.06
CA LEU A 34 -5.50 -12.79 -22.39
C LEU A 34 -5.46 -13.77 -21.21
N ARG A 35 -4.68 -13.47 -20.16
CA ARG A 35 -4.53 -14.31 -18.94
C ARG A 35 -4.83 -13.54 -17.65
N VAL A 36 -5.58 -12.44 -17.74
CA VAL A 36 -5.95 -11.65 -16.57
C VAL A 36 -7.31 -12.13 -16.07
N THR A 37 -7.33 -12.74 -14.88
CA THR A 37 -8.57 -13.21 -14.25
C THR A 37 -9.52 -12.07 -13.92
N ALA A 38 -8.98 -10.94 -13.43
CA ALA A 38 -9.73 -9.73 -13.15
C ALA A 38 -8.79 -8.54 -12.98
N ILE A 39 -9.28 -7.34 -13.32
CA ILE A 39 -8.67 -6.07 -12.92
C ILE A 39 -9.55 -5.48 -11.83
N ARG A 40 -8.97 -5.23 -10.66
CA ARG A 40 -9.68 -4.61 -9.53
C ARG A 40 -9.04 -3.26 -9.23
N PRO A 41 -9.79 -2.15 -9.30
CA PRO A 41 -9.26 -0.86 -8.86
C PRO A 41 -8.98 -0.91 -7.36
N LEU A 42 -7.86 -0.32 -6.95
CA LEU A 42 -7.48 -0.16 -5.56
C LEU A 42 -7.87 1.23 -5.06
N LEU A 43 -8.05 1.34 -3.75
CA LEU A 43 -8.26 2.64 -3.11
C LEU A 43 -7.02 3.53 -3.35
N PRO A 44 -7.18 4.78 -3.82
CA PRO A 44 -6.05 5.68 -4.00
C PRO A 44 -5.32 5.96 -2.67
N PRO A 45 -3.99 6.12 -2.67
CA PRO A 45 -3.23 6.41 -1.44
C PRO A 45 -3.71 7.66 -0.70
N ALA A 46 -4.18 8.68 -1.43
CA ALA A 46 -4.70 9.91 -0.84
C ALA A 46 -5.88 9.64 0.11
N CYS A 47 -6.81 8.75 -0.26
CA CYS A 47 -7.95 8.40 0.57
C CYS A 47 -7.52 7.74 1.89
N VAL A 48 -6.51 6.86 1.86
CA VAL A 48 -5.98 6.20 3.08
C VAL A 48 -5.30 7.22 3.99
N ILE A 49 -4.55 8.17 3.43
CA ILE A 49 -3.86 9.23 4.20
C ILE A 49 -4.89 10.17 4.86
N GLU A 50 -5.99 10.45 4.18
CA GLU A 50 -7.10 11.24 4.72
C GLU A 50 -7.85 10.51 5.84
N GLU A 51 -8.12 9.21 5.67
CA GLU A 51 -8.82 8.38 6.66
C GLU A 51 -7.96 8.10 7.91
N ILE A 52 -6.65 7.90 7.73
CA ILE A 52 -5.70 7.52 8.79
C ILE A 52 -4.54 8.54 8.83
N PRO A 53 -4.78 9.78 9.28
CA PRO A 53 -3.74 10.79 9.33
C PRO A 53 -2.70 10.46 10.40
N ALA A 54 -1.42 10.55 10.04
CA ALA A 54 -0.34 10.37 11.01
C ALA A 54 -0.40 11.45 12.10
N ALA A 55 -0.42 11.02 13.36
CA ALA A 55 -0.34 11.92 14.51
C ALA A 55 1.00 12.67 14.54
N LEU A 56 1.00 13.89 15.10
CA LEU A 56 2.21 14.72 15.18
C LEU A 56 3.41 14.02 15.83
N PRO A 57 3.26 13.25 16.94
CA PRO A 57 4.38 12.52 17.53
C PRO A 57 4.98 11.46 16.59
N VAL A 58 4.15 10.82 15.75
CA VAL A 58 4.63 9.83 14.76
C VAL A 58 5.45 10.54 13.68
N LYS A 59 4.99 11.69 13.18
CA LYS A 59 5.74 12.49 12.20
C LYS A 59 7.10 12.93 12.78
N GLN A 60 7.12 13.41 14.01
CA GLN A 60 8.35 13.82 14.70
C GLN A 60 9.31 12.64 14.88
N LEU A 61 8.82 11.48 15.31
CA LEU A 61 9.62 10.27 15.44
C LEU A 61 10.25 9.86 14.10
N VAL A 62 9.46 9.78 13.03
CA VAL A 62 9.96 9.41 11.69
C VAL A 62 11.02 10.39 11.19
N LEU A 63 10.77 11.70 11.33
CA LEU A 63 11.72 12.74 10.92
C LEU A 63 13.01 12.64 11.71
N LYS A 64 12.92 12.55 13.05
CA LYS A 64 14.08 12.44 13.93
C LYS A 64 14.91 11.20 13.58
N THR A 65 14.29 10.03 13.49
CA THR A 65 14.99 8.78 13.18
C THR A 65 15.68 8.84 11.81
N ARG A 66 15.05 9.48 10.81
CA ARG A 66 15.69 9.69 9.49
C ARG A 66 16.92 10.59 9.60
N CYS A 67 16.84 11.70 10.34
CA CYS A 67 17.99 12.57 10.58
C CYS A 67 19.11 11.85 11.33
N ASP A 68 18.79 11.08 12.37
CA ASP A 68 19.77 10.30 13.14
C ASP A 68 20.49 9.28 12.24
N ILE A 69 19.75 8.54 11.41
CA ILE A 69 20.33 7.58 10.45
C ILE A 69 21.18 8.30 9.41
N SER A 70 20.72 9.43 8.86
CA SER A 70 21.51 10.23 7.91
C SER A 70 22.81 10.72 8.53
N ALA A 71 22.82 11.10 9.81
CA ALA A 71 24.04 11.50 10.51
C ALA A 71 25.05 10.35 10.62
N VAL A 72 24.59 9.11 10.90
CA VAL A 72 25.46 7.93 10.88
C VAL A 72 26.02 7.68 9.48
N LEU A 73 25.19 7.72 8.45
CA LEU A 73 25.62 7.49 7.07
C LEU A 73 26.62 8.54 6.56
N GLN A 74 26.59 9.75 7.12
CA GLN A 74 27.53 10.84 6.82
C GLN A 74 28.77 10.84 7.73
N GLY A 75 28.86 9.92 8.70
CA GLY A 75 29.96 9.86 9.67
C GLY A 75 29.91 10.93 10.75
N ALA A 76 28.80 11.67 10.89
CA ALA A 76 28.58 12.66 11.94
C ALA A 76 28.12 12.05 13.28
N SER A 77 27.78 10.75 13.27
CA SER A 77 27.49 9.96 14.47
C SER A 77 28.12 8.58 14.32
N ASP A 78 28.69 8.07 15.40
CA ASP A 78 29.32 6.75 15.51
C ASP A 78 28.33 5.65 15.97
N LYS A 79 27.05 5.99 16.12
CA LYS A 79 26.02 5.03 16.53
C LYS A 79 25.81 3.95 15.48
N LEU A 80 25.46 2.75 15.94
CA LEU A 80 25.11 1.65 15.06
C LEU A 80 23.59 1.64 14.76
N VAL A 81 23.23 1.62 13.48
CA VAL A 81 21.84 1.40 13.06
C VAL A 81 21.54 -0.09 13.07
N VAL A 82 20.51 -0.49 13.81
CA VAL A 82 20.10 -1.89 13.96
C VAL A 82 18.68 -2.06 13.44
N LEU A 83 18.54 -2.83 12.37
CA LEU A 83 17.25 -3.28 11.86
C LEU A 83 16.94 -4.64 12.49
N VAL A 84 15.86 -4.75 13.25
CA VAL A 84 15.53 -5.99 13.96
C VAL A 84 14.03 -6.19 14.06
N GLY A 85 13.57 -7.41 13.83
CA GLY A 85 12.16 -7.76 13.86
C GLY A 85 11.92 -9.20 13.37
N PRO A 86 10.68 -9.70 13.49
CA PRO A 86 10.30 -10.96 12.86
C PRO A 86 10.46 -10.89 11.33
N CYS A 87 10.81 -12.00 10.68
CA CYS A 87 11.01 -12.06 9.23
C CYS A 87 9.72 -11.76 8.44
N THR A 88 8.58 -12.24 8.96
CA THR A 88 7.25 -11.94 8.44
C THR A 88 6.29 -11.69 9.58
N THR A 89 5.44 -10.68 9.42
CA THR A 89 4.40 -10.33 10.38
C THR A 89 3.04 -10.79 9.86
N HIS A 90 2.53 -11.92 10.36
CA HIS A 90 1.20 -12.43 9.99
C HIS A 90 0.10 -12.03 10.99
N ASP A 91 0.48 -11.65 12.20
CA ASP A 91 -0.43 -11.27 13.28
C ASP A 91 -0.04 -9.91 13.86
N LYS A 92 -1.01 -9.00 13.90
CA LYS A 92 -0.86 -7.66 14.47
C LYS A 92 -0.59 -7.72 15.98
N SER A 93 -1.19 -8.66 16.71
CA SER A 93 -1.07 -8.68 18.17
C SER A 93 0.36 -9.03 18.60
N SER A 94 0.94 -10.05 17.99
CA SER A 94 2.33 -10.47 18.18
C SER A 94 3.32 -9.36 17.79
N ALA A 95 3.04 -8.63 16.71
CA ALA A 95 3.86 -7.50 16.27
C ALA A 95 3.89 -6.38 17.33
N MET A 96 2.73 -6.06 17.92
CA MET A 96 2.62 -5.03 18.95
C MET A 96 3.29 -5.45 20.26
N GLU A 97 3.17 -6.72 20.66
CA GLU A 97 3.89 -7.24 21.83
C GLU A 97 5.42 -7.14 21.62
N TYR A 98 5.89 -7.56 20.45
CA TYR A 98 7.30 -7.44 20.09
C TYR A 98 7.77 -5.99 20.12
N ALA A 99 7.01 -5.07 19.51
CA ALA A 99 7.32 -3.64 19.50
C ALA A 99 7.43 -3.08 20.93
N ALA A 100 6.50 -3.43 21.82
CA ALA A 100 6.53 -2.99 23.21
C ALA A 100 7.81 -3.44 23.95
N ARG A 101 8.23 -4.69 23.73
CA ARG A 101 9.49 -5.22 24.29
C ARG A 101 10.73 -4.60 23.65
N LEU A 102 10.66 -4.28 22.36
CA LEU A 102 11.76 -3.64 21.63
C LEU A 102 11.97 -2.20 22.11
N VAL A 103 10.90 -1.44 22.35
CA VAL A 103 10.99 -0.04 22.83
C VAL A 103 11.76 0.06 24.15
N SER A 104 11.46 -0.82 25.12
CA SER A 104 12.18 -0.81 26.41
C SER A 104 13.66 -1.19 26.26
N THR A 105 13.98 -2.05 25.29
CA THR A 105 15.36 -2.44 24.98
C THR A 105 16.11 -1.34 24.24
N ALA A 106 15.48 -0.72 23.24
CA ALA A 106 16.04 0.40 22.49
C ALA A 106 16.37 1.58 23.42
N ALA A 107 15.50 1.89 24.39
CA ALA A 107 15.74 2.94 25.37
C ALA A 107 17.02 2.70 26.19
N ARG A 108 17.30 1.45 26.59
CA ARG A 108 18.51 1.09 27.35
C ARG A 108 19.80 1.30 26.57
N HIS A 109 19.74 1.23 25.24
CA HIS A 109 20.90 1.34 24.35
C HIS A 109 20.91 2.62 23.50
N ALA A 110 20.06 3.60 23.81
CA ALA A 110 19.88 4.80 22.98
C ALA A 110 21.14 5.68 22.83
N GLY A 111 22.13 5.50 23.72
CA GLY A 111 23.44 6.16 23.63
C GLY A 111 24.28 5.65 22.46
N GLU A 112 24.16 4.36 22.12
CA GLU A 112 25.06 3.67 21.16
C GLU A 112 24.30 3.19 19.92
N LEU A 113 23.00 2.91 20.03
CA LEU A 113 22.22 2.25 18.99
C LEU A 113 21.06 3.13 18.50
N ILE A 114 20.80 3.07 17.19
CA ILE A 114 19.55 3.51 16.57
C ILE A 114 18.79 2.24 16.15
N VAL A 115 17.83 1.83 16.97
CA VAL A 115 17.05 0.61 16.75
C VAL A 115 15.80 0.93 15.93
N VAL A 116 15.60 0.21 14.83
CA VAL A 116 14.42 0.30 13.96
C VAL A 116 13.79 -1.09 13.84
N MET A 117 12.49 -1.15 14.12
CA MET A 117 11.73 -2.39 13.94
C MET A 117 11.56 -2.70 12.45
N GLN A 118 11.88 -3.93 12.06
CA GLN A 118 11.51 -4.48 10.75
C GLN A 118 10.08 -5.01 10.82
N LEU A 119 9.23 -4.62 9.86
CA LEU A 119 7.80 -4.94 9.78
C LEU A 119 7.51 -5.97 8.69
#